data_AF-A0A969G365-F1
#
_entry.id   AF-A0A969G365-F1
#
_cell.length_a   1.000
_cell.length_b   1.000
_cell.length_c   1.000
_cell.angle_alpha   90.00
_cell.angle_beta   90.00
_cell.angle_gamma   90.00
#
_symmetry.space_group_name_H-M   'P 1'
#
loop_
_entity.id
_entity.type
_entity.pdbx_description
1 polymer ?
#
loop_
_entity_poly.entity_id
_entity_poly.type
_entity_poly.pdbx_seq_one_letter_code
_entity_poly.pdbx_strand_id
1 'polypeptide(L)'
;MKSFNLLTFRANSLGVKLLAVTPLIATAIVSADIQSAQAEVPIRPASDQMFSLTVNSELDGPITPDALLTLREAIALTNADITLEMLSDVERSQVAILPDVSGSSITFAMPLGNTIRLKSLLPPLRQAGLRLDGTNSASEDSTAITLMPDDSVSIPMGFLAMADNLSIQGFNFHGFHSDINNFYADYPFVGSVVVSTGQMLYDLGRLVDIVQLEAPRNVLIEANQFGDETSAEDASAFGVVLFEADQATIQQNQFFNQSSSAILTGKIAHNFTVSDNLFIGNGREGLGNAIHLGGNIDQGMVRGNQFCRNYGSGVFMFKPQGAIAIENNQFYDNGLPAVPLGIDDTATQTKTAAVYLMGVKHRVINNQFLKQNGAGVVVAAYPRTEGIMILDNTFAELQGLSIDLVTRESTGIYDYLSGDGANPLRNFRHRRTETGNSAVDAPQFAGSEFFPFGDRVLVSGTADPGVTIDLYRVLEGGSYFGPLNELVLQTVADAEGKFEVYLTDWELGETLSAIATDSYYGTSEAAENAIIRSYNDSMTAVEWDEALNIVIPEECKPPSQ
;
A
#
# COMPACT_ATOMS: atom_id res chain seq x y z
N MET A 1 -16.55 9.91 24.77
CA MET A 1 -15.31 9.95 25.59
C MET A 1 -14.85 8.53 25.93
N LYS A 2 -14.05 7.93 25.05
CA LYS A 2 -13.12 6.83 25.35
C LYS A 2 -11.83 7.21 24.65
N SER A 3 -10.83 7.57 25.43
CA SER A 3 -9.51 8.01 24.99
C SER A 3 -8.78 6.84 24.32
N PHE A 4 -8.44 6.99 23.05
CA PHE A 4 -7.43 6.15 22.39
C PHE A 4 -6.05 6.64 22.84
N ASN A 5 -5.45 5.96 23.81
CA ASN A 5 -4.05 6.16 24.15
C ASN A 5 -3.20 5.32 23.18
N LEU A 6 -2.50 5.98 22.26
CA LEU A 6 -1.30 5.40 21.66
C LEU A 6 -0.22 5.35 22.77
N LEU A 7 0.11 4.14 23.22
CA LEU A 7 1.04 3.90 24.31
C LEU A 7 2.46 4.37 23.94
N THR A 8 2.90 5.43 24.61
CA THR A 8 4.31 5.69 24.88
C THR A 8 4.79 4.68 25.92
N PHE A 9 5.76 3.84 25.57
CA PHE A 9 6.38 2.91 26.51
C PHE A 9 7.18 3.69 27.58
N ARG A 10 6.71 3.69 28.82
CA ARG A 10 7.55 3.83 30.00
C ARG A 10 7.22 2.72 30.98
N ALA A 11 8.20 1.84 31.19
CA ALA A 11 8.18 0.83 32.23
C ALA A 11 8.12 1.50 33.60
N ASN A 12 7.17 1.08 34.44
CA ASN A 12 7.41 0.91 35.88
C ASN A 12 6.35 0.00 36.51
N SER A 13 6.86 -1.03 37.16
CA SER A 13 6.16 -1.98 38.00
C SER A 13 5.57 -1.32 39.24
N LEU A 14 4.36 -1.73 39.65
CA LEU A 14 4.03 -2.00 41.06
C LEU A 14 2.64 -2.65 41.15
N GLY A 15 2.61 -3.86 41.71
CA GLY A 15 1.40 -4.64 41.90
C GLY A 15 0.56 -4.18 43.09
N VAL A 16 -0.75 -4.45 43.03
CA VAL A 16 -1.62 -4.42 44.21
C VAL A 16 -2.60 -5.59 44.15
N LYS A 17 -2.74 -6.21 45.32
CA LYS A 17 -3.45 -7.44 45.65
C LYS A 17 -4.97 -7.32 45.53
N LEU A 18 -5.57 -8.40 45.05
CA LEU A 18 -6.98 -8.75 45.15
C LEU A 18 -7.37 -8.95 46.63
N LEU A 19 -8.44 -8.30 47.10
CA LEU A 19 -9.09 -8.62 48.37
C LEU A 19 -10.60 -8.54 48.20
N ALA A 20 -11.25 -9.67 48.45
CA ALA A 20 -12.69 -9.86 48.40
C ALA A 20 -13.38 -9.17 49.58
N VAL A 21 -14.52 -8.52 49.32
CA VAL A 21 -15.49 -8.13 50.37
C VAL A 21 -16.90 -8.45 49.88
N THR A 22 -17.62 -9.15 50.75
CA THR A 22 -19.01 -9.63 50.71
C THR A 22 -20.07 -8.51 50.79
N PRO A 23 -21.37 -8.82 50.56
CA PRO A 23 -22.34 -7.89 49.95
C PRO A 23 -23.26 -7.15 50.97
N LEU A 24 -24.20 -6.40 50.38
CA LEU A 24 -25.43 -5.79 50.92
C LEU A 24 -25.32 -4.42 51.61
N ILE A 25 -25.67 -3.35 50.88
CA ILE A 25 -26.74 -2.39 51.27
C ILE A 25 -27.40 -1.91 49.96
N ALA A 26 -28.69 -2.20 49.79
CA ALA A 26 -29.50 -1.70 48.69
C ALA A 26 -29.90 -0.25 48.97
N THR A 27 -29.19 0.70 48.37
CA THR A 27 -29.58 2.10 48.32
C THR A 27 -30.31 2.32 47.01
N ALA A 28 -31.58 2.74 47.08
CA ALA A 28 -32.34 3.15 45.91
C ALA A 28 -31.66 4.36 45.26
N ILE A 29 -30.89 4.11 44.20
CA ILE A 29 -30.41 5.13 43.29
C ILE A 29 -31.61 5.47 42.42
N VAL A 30 -32.13 6.68 42.58
CA VAL A 30 -33.01 7.30 41.59
C VAL A 30 -32.16 7.43 40.33
N SER A 31 -32.38 6.54 39.37
CA SER A 31 -31.86 6.70 38.01
C SER A 31 -32.49 7.96 37.44
N ALA A 32 -31.80 9.09 37.58
CA ALA A 32 -32.00 10.19 36.68
C ALA A 32 -31.58 9.67 35.31
N ASP A 33 -32.55 9.44 34.43
CA ASP A 33 -32.33 9.25 33.01
C ASP A 33 -31.62 10.50 32.48
N ILE A 34 -30.30 10.52 32.58
CA ILE A 34 -29.46 11.38 31.77
C ILE A 34 -29.50 10.76 30.39
N GLN A 35 -30.59 11.02 29.66
CA GLN A 35 -30.56 11.02 28.21
C GLN A 35 -29.54 12.09 27.83
N SER A 36 -28.28 11.69 27.69
CA SER A 36 -27.32 12.47 26.95
C SER A 36 -27.90 12.62 25.55
N ALA A 37 -28.52 13.77 25.27
CA ALA A 37 -28.83 14.17 23.92
C ALA A 37 -27.50 14.16 23.17
N GLN A 38 -27.22 13.09 22.42
CA GLN A 38 -26.19 13.14 21.41
C GLN A 38 -26.69 14.19 20.44
N ALA A 39 -26.02 15.35 20.41
CA ALA A 39 -26.31 16.36 19.41
C ALA A 39 -26.25 15.65 18.05
N GLU A 40 -27.37 15.66 17.31
CA GLU A 40 -27.39 15.14 15.95
C GLU A 40 -26.29 15.87 15.19
N VAL A 41 -25.39 15.10 14.56
CA VAL A 41 -24.31 15.69 13.79
C VAL A 41 -24.95 16.46 12.63
N PRO A 42 -24.69 17.76 12.46
CA PRO A 42 -25.31 18.54 11.40
C PRO A 42 -24.84 18.00 10.05
N ILE A 43 -25.77 17.39 9.31
CA ILE A 43 -25.56 16.96 7.93
C ILE A 43 -25.90 18.12 7.02
N ARG A 44 -24.94 18.61 6.25
CA ARG A 44 -25.20 19.64 5.23
C ARG A 44 -25.12 19.01 3.83
N PRO A 45 -26.26 18.81 3.15
CA PRO A 45 -26.27 18.22 1.82
C PRO A 45 -25.57 19.15 0.81
N ALA A 46 -24.99 18.56 -0.23
CA ALA A 46 -24.49 19.30 -1.38
C ALA A 46 -25.64 19.85 -2.25
N SER A 47 -25.30 20.53 -3.35
CA SER A 47 -26.30 21.04 -4.30
C SER A 47 -27.09 19.91 -4.94
N ASP A 48 -28.42 20.01 -4.93
CA ASP A 48 -29.31 19.16 -5.74
C ASP A 48 -29.20 19.49 -7.25
N GLN A 49 -28.68 20.68 -7.57
CA GLN A 49 -28.45 21.13 -8.94
C GLN A 49 -27.09 20.68 -9.46
N MET A 50 -27.07 20.14 -10.67
CA MET A 50 -25.87 19.70 -11.37
C MET A 50 -25.32 20.80 -12.27
N PHE A 51 -24.00 20.91 -12.36
CA PHE A 51 -23.32 22.00 -13.05
C PHE A 51 -22.19 21.48 -13.94
N SER A 52 -21.99 22.10 -15.08
CA SER A 52 -20.73 22.07 -15.85
C SER A 52 -20.01 23.38 -15.62
N LEU A 53 -18.87 23.36 -14.94
CA LEU A 53 -18.08 24.53 -14.59
C LEU A 53 -16.73 24.51 -15.32
N THR A 54 -16.31 25.67 -15.80
CA THR A 54 -14.97 25.88 -16.41
C THR A 54 -14.18 26.87 -15.56
N VAL A 55 -13.21 26.35 -14.79
CA VAL A 55 -12.28 27.18 -14.01
C VAL A 55 -11.32 27.86 -14.98
N ASN A 56 -11.23 29.19 -14.89
CA ASN A 56 -10.41 30.02 -15.78
C ASN A 56 -9.35 30.84 -15.02
N SER A 57 -9.10 30.49 -13.76
CA SER A 57 -8.26 31.26 -12.85
C SER A 57 -7.34 30.37 -12.01
N GLU A 58 -6.08 30.79 -11.91
CA GLU A 58 -5.05 30.23 -11.03
C GLU A 58 -5.13 30.72 -9.57
N LEU A 59 -6.01 31.69 -9.30
CA LEU A 59 -6.10 32.33 -8.00
C LEU A 59 -6.81 31.46 -6.97
N ASP A 60 -6.29 31.48 -5.74
CA ASP A 60 -7.01 31.03 -4.54
C ASP A 60 -7.17 32.20 -3.55
N GLY A 61 -8.37 32.33 -2.97
CA GLY A 61 -8.72 33.42 -2.07
C GLY A 61 -10.17 33.34 -1.57
N PRO A 62 -10.62 34.35 -0.80
CA PRO A 62 -12.01 34.47 -0.41
C PRO A 62 -12.93 34.50 -1.64
N ILE A 63 -14.09 33.88 -1.54
CA ILE A 63 -15.10 33.90 -2.61
C ILE A 63 -15.62 35.34 -2.77
N THR A 64 -15.36 35.96 -3.91
CA THR A 64 -15.77 37.32 -4.21
C THR A 64 -16.16 37.45 -5.67
N PRO A 65 -17.36 37.94 -6.02
CA PRO A 65 -17.76 38.06 -7.41
C PRO A 65 -16.84 39.00 -8.18
N ASP A 66 -16.11 38.44 -9.15
CA ASP A 66 -15.19 39.15 -10.03
C ASP A 66 -15.22 38.56 -11.47
N ALA A 67 -14.14 38.64 -12.25
CA ALA A 67 -14.12 38.17 -13.63
C ALA A 67 -13.64 36.72 -13.81
N LEU A 68 -13.27 36.05 -12.71
CA LEU A 68 -12.44 34.85 -12.71
C LEU A 68 -13.10 33.78 -11.84
N LEU A 69 -13.63 32.72 -12.46
CA LEU A 69 -14.15 31.58 -11.73
C LEU A 69 -12.98 30.72 -11.22
N THR A 70 -12.78 30.72 -9.90
CA THR A 70 -11.72 29.94 -9.23
C THR A 70 -12.16 28.50 -8.94
N LEU A 71 -11.20 27.60 -8.68
CA LEU A 71 -11.49 26.24 -8.23
C LEU A 71 -12.28 26.21 -6.92
N ARG A 72 -11.98 27.12 -5.98
CA ARG A 72 -12.69 27.22 -4.70
C ARG A 72 -14.17 27.57 -4.89
N GLU A 73 -14.46 28.52 -5.77
CA GLU A 73 -15.84 28.90 -6.10
C GLU A 73 -16.58 27.78 -6.81
N ALA A 74 -15.91 27.10 -7.74
CA ALA A 74 -16.49 25.96 -8.43
C ALA A 74 -16.92 24.86 -7.47
N ILE A 75 -16.05 24.47 -6.54
CA ILE A 75 -16.38 23.48 -5.50
C ILE A 75 -17.48 24.02 -4.56
N ALA A 76 -17.36 25.27 -4.12
CA ALA A 76 -18.36 25.88 -3.23
C ALA A 76 -19.77 25.91 -3.87
N LEU A 77 -19.87 26.13 -5.19
CA LEU A 77 -21.14 26.09 -5.90
C LEU A 77 -21.70 24.65 -5.94
N THR A 78 -20.88 23.65 -6.27
CA THR A 78 -21.30 22.23 -6.26
C THR A 78 -21.74 21.76 -4.87
N ASN A 79 -21.18 22.35 -3.82
CA ASN A 79 -21.51 22.05 -2.44
C ASN A 79 -22.74 22.81 -1.90
N ALA A 80 -23.34 23.72 -2.66
CA ALA A 80 -24.33 24.68 -2.16
C ALA A 80 -23.82 25.53 -0.97
N ASP A 81 -22.52 25.82 -0.94
CA ASP A 81 -21.92 26.80 -0.02
C ASP A 81 -22.14 28.24 -0.49
N ILE A 82 -22.28 28.42 -1.81
CA ILE A 82 -22.69 29.65 -2.46
C ILE A 82 -23.80 29.37 -3.47
N THR A 83 -24.52 30.40 -3.90
CA THR A 83 -25.52 30.31 -4.98
C THR A 83 -25.01 30.97 -6.25
N LEU A 84 -25.64 30.68 -7.40
CA LEU A 84 -25.30 31.29 -8.68
C LEU A 84 -25.38 32.83 -8.66
N GLU A 85 -26.26 33.39 -7.85
CA GLU A 85 -26.45 34.84 -7.70
C GLU A 85 -25.31 35.52 -6.95
N MET A 86 -24.49 34.73 -6.23
CA MET A 86 -23.28 35.24 -5.57
C MET A 86 -22.10 35.38 -6.53
N LEU A 87 -22.23 34.85 -7.74
CA LEU A 87 -21.26 34.99 -8.82
C LEU A 87 -21.58 36.21 -9.71
N SER A 88 -20.55 36.84 -10.25
CA SER A 88 -20.66 37.91 -11.23
C SER A 88 -21.31 37.42 -12.54
N ASP A 89 -21.71 38.37 -13.40
CA ASP A 89 -22.21 38.01 -14.74
C ASP A 89 -21.14 37.30 -15.59
N VAL A 90 -19.86 37.59 -15.37
CA VAL A 90 -18.74 37.00 -16.11
C VAL A 90 -18.48 35.57 -15.62
N GLU A 91 -18.43 35.34 -14.32
CA GLU A 91 -18.27 33.99 -13.75
C GLU A 91 -19.44 33.08 -14.12
N ARG A 92 -20.67 33.60 -14.11
CA ARG A 92 -21.86 32.84 -14.54
C ARG A 92 -21.78 32.37 -15.99
N SER A 93 -21.01 33.05 -16.85
CA SER A 93 -20.79 32.58 -18.22
C SER A 93 -19.94 31.30 -18.31
N GLN A 94 -19.21 30.97 -17.22
CA GLN A 94 -18.40 29.75 -17.09
C GLN A 94 -19.18 28.58 -16.47
N VAL A 95 -20.46 28.77 -16.14
CA VAL A 95 -21.31 27.79 -15.48
C VAL A 95 -22.52 27.47 -16.33
N ALA A 96 -22.71 26.19 -16.64
CA ALA A 96 -23.92 25.67 -17.27
C ALA A 96 -24.65 24.73 -16.31
N ILE A 97 -25.97 24.87 -16.23
CA ILE A 97 -26.82 23.96 -15.45
C ILE A 97 -27.05 22.69 -16.27
N LEU A 98 -26.81 21.53 -15.66
CA LEU A 98 -27.00 20.22 -16.27
C LEU A 98 -28.30 19.56 -15.80
N PRO A 99 -28.87 18.62 -16.57
CA PRO A 99 -29.93 17.74 -16.10
C PRO A 99 -29.43 16.85 -14.95
N ASP A 100 -30.29 16.60 -13.96
CA ASP A 100 -30.01 15.88 -12.69
C ASP A 100 -29.31 14.51 -12.82
N VAL A 101 -29.36 13.88 -14.00
CA VAL A 101 -28.77 12.56 -14.25
C VAL A 101 -27.30 12.57 -14.65
N SER A 102 -26.70 13.74 -14.90
CA SER A 102 -25.38 13.82 -15.55
C SER A 102 -24.20 13.88 -14.56
N GLY A 103 -24.46 14.16 -13.28
CA GLY A 103 -23.43 14.58 -12.32
C GLY A 103 -22.88 15.98 -12.67
N SER A 104 -22.22 16.63 -11.72
CA SER A 104 -21.50 17.87 -12.00
C SER A 104 -20.11 17.58 -12.57
N SER A 105 -19.57 18.52 -13.35
CA SER A 105 -18.20 18.46 -13.86
C SER A 105 -17.47 19.78 -13.66
N ILE A 106 -16.24 19.73 -13.15
CA ILE A 106 -15.31 20.86 -13.08
C ILE A 106 -14.17 20.58 -14.06
N THR A 107 -13.95 21.50 -14.99
CA THR A 107 -12.90 21.45 -16.03
C THR A 107 -12.08 22.75 -16.01
N PHE A 108 -10.93 22.81 -16.71
CA PHE A 108 -10.06 23.98 -16.69
C PHE A 108 -9.77 24.54 -18.10
N ALA A 109 -9.76 25.87 -18.17
CA ALA A 109 -9.33 26.66 -19.32
C ALA A 109 -8.56 27.90 -18.83
N MET A 110 -7.39 27.65 -18.23
CA MET A 110 -6.57 28.71 -17.62
C MET A 110 -5.58 29.29 -18.64
N PRO A 111 -5.66 30.60 -18.96
CA PRO A 111 -4.86 31.19 -20.04
C PRO A 111 -3.44 31.60 -19.63
N LEU A 112 -3.17 31.82 -18.34
CA LEU A 112 -1.91 32.42 -17.85
C LEU A 112 -0.99 31.45 -17.09
N GLY A 113 -1.36 30.17 -17.03
CA GLY A 113 -0.59 29.11 -16.38
C GLY A 113 -1.42 27.86 -16.14
N ASN A 114 -0.82 26.89 -15.44
CA ASN A 114 -1.48 25.65 -15.04
C ASN A 114 -1.35 25.36 -13.53
N THR A 115 -0.82 26.29 -12.73
CA THR A 115 -0.58 26.07 -11.29
C THR A 115 -1.53 26.87 -10.42
N ILE A 116 -2.30 26.20 -9.59
CA ILE A 116 -3.14 26.80 -8.55
C ILE A 116 -2.42 26.70 -7.21
N ARG A 117 -2.06 27.84 -6.63
CA ARG A 117 -1.41 27.94 -5.32
C ARG A 117 -2.43 28.19 -4.22
N LEU A 118 -2.65 27.19 -3.39
CA LEU A 118 -3.65 27.22 -2.33
C LEU A 118 -3.17 28.05 -1.14
N LYS A 119 -3.99 29.02 -0.71
CA LYS A 119 -3.75 29.84 0.49
C LYS A 119 -4.43 29.27 1.73
N SER A 120 -5.38 28.35 1.54
CA SER A 120 -6.06 27.63 2.61
C SER A 120 -6.67 26.33 2.08
N LEU A 121 -7.11 25.44 2.98
CA LEU A 121 -7.81 24.22 2.59
C LEU A 121 -8.97 24.51 1.63
N LEU A 122 -9.06 23.75 0.54
CA LEU A 122 -10.23 23.78 -0.33
C LEU A 122 -11.47 23.28 0.42
N PRO A 123 -12.68 23.72 0.04
CA PRO A 123 -13.89 23.09 0.53
C PRO A 123 -13.86 21.59 0.16
N PRO A 124 -14.38 20.70 1.02
CA PRO A 124 -14.49 19.28 0.71
C PRO A 124 -15.34 19.03 -0.54
N LEU A 125 -15.12 17.92 -1.22
CA LEU A 125 -15.93 17.49 -2.37
C LEU A 125 -17.14 16.71 -1.86
N ARG A 126 -18.32 17.35 -1.83
CA ARG A 126 -19.54 16.81 -1.17
C ARG A 126 -20.64 16.39 -2.13
N GLN A 127 -20.55 16.78 -3.41
CA GLN A 127 -21.56 16.43 -4.40
C GLN A 127 -21.29 15.05 -5.01
N ALA A 128 -22.24 14.13 -4.84
CA ALA A 128 -22.15 12.80 -5.43
C ALA A 128 -22.13 12.87 -6.97
N GLY A 129 -21.32 12.03 -7.60
CA GLY A 129 -21.19 12.02 -9.07
C GLY A 129 -20.34 13.16 -9.65
N LEU A 130 -19.68 13.97 -8.81
CA LEU A 130 -18.82 15.06 -9.27
C LEU A 130 -17.55 14.51 -9.95
N ARG A 131 -17.29 15.00 -11.17
CA ARG A 131 -16.05 14.77 -11.91
C ARG A 131 -15.16 16.01 -11.91
N LEU A 132 -13.92 15.86 -11.45
CA LEU A 132 -12.87 16.87 -11.54
C LEU A 132 -11.87 16.42 -12.61
N ASP A 133 -11.76 17.19 -13.69
CA ASP A 133 -10.85 16.93 -14.79
C ASP A 133 -9.81 18.05 -14.86
N GLY A 134 -8.61 17.78 -14.33
CA GLY A 134 -7.47 18.67 -14.24
C GLY A 134 -6.73 18.92 -15.56
N THR A 135 -7.28 18.55 -16.71
CA THR A 135 -6.66 18.87 -17.99
C THR A 135 -6.93 20.33 -18.41
N ASN A 136 -5.89 21.10 -18.74
CA ASN A 136 -6.03 22.48 -19.20
C ASN A 136 -6.30 22.56 -20.70
N SER A 137 -7.56 22.76 -21.06
CA SER A 137 -8.00 22.90 -22.46
C SER A 137 -7.52 24.18 -23.15
N ALA A 138 -6.99 25.16 -22.41
CA ALA A 138 -6.45 26.40 -22.98
C ALA A 138 -5.04 26.23 -23.57
N SER A 139 -4.36 25.11 -23.29
CA SER A 139 -3.03 24.79 -23.82
C SER A 139 -3.13 23.89 -25.05
N GLU A 140 -2.29 24.12 -26.07
CA GLU A 140 -2.30 23.29 -27.30
C GLU A 140 -1.97 21.81 -27.01
N ASP A 141 -1.14 21.57 -25.99
CA ASP A 141 -0.69 20.22 -25.59
C ASP A 141 -1.50 19.60 -24.44
N SER A 142 -2.60 20.23 -24.00
CA SER A 142 -3.42 19.77 -22.87
C SER A 142 -2.60 19.42 -21.62
N THR A 143 -2.04 20.43 -20.97
CA THR A 143 -1.23 20.27 -19.75
C THR A 143 -2.09 19.99 -18.52
N ALA A 144 -1.65 19.12 -17.62
CA ALA A 144 -2.27 18.90 -16.31
C ALA A 144 -2.23 20.17 -15.43
N ILE A 145 -3.24 20.32 -14.56
CA ILE A 145 -3.29 21.36 -13.52
C ILE A 145 -2.43 20.93 -12.34
N THR A 146 -1.48 21.76 -11.98
CA THR A 146 -0.68 21.63 -10.77
C THR A 146 -1.42 22.24 -9.59
N LEU A 147 -1.71 21.43 -8.57
CA LEU A 147 -2.27 21.86 -7.30
C LEU A 147 -1.21 21.76 -6.21
N MET A 148 -0.90 22.87 -5.56
CA MET A 148 0.07 22.91 -4.47
C MET A 148 -0.24 24.04 -3.48
N PRO A 149 0.28 23.99 -2.24
CA PRO A 149 0.19 25.13 -1.33
C PRO A 149 0.97 26.35 -1.82
N ASP A 150 0.54 27.53 -1.38
CA ASP A 150 1.34 28.75 -1.46
C ASP A 150 2.55 28.65 -0.50
N ASP A 151 3.70 29.19 -0.90
CA ASP A 151 4.97 29.07 -0.16
C ASP A 151 4.90 29.60 1.29
N SER A 152 3.90 30.42 1.59
CA SER A 152 3.69 31.01 2.92
C SER A 152 2.81 30.19 3.87
N VAL A 153 2.20 29.09 3.41
CA VAL A 153 1.25 28.29 4.21
C VAL A 153 1.52 26.79 4.12
N SER A 154 1.29 26.09 5.24
CA SER A 154 1.23 24.63 5.26
C SER A 154 -0.23 24.18 5.15
N ILE A 155 -0.53 23.35 4.15
CA ILE A 155 -1.86 22.81 3.91
C ILE A 155 -1.78 21.27 3.96
N PRO A 156 -2.54 20.62 4.87
CA PRO A 156 -2.41 19.19 5.11
C PRO A 156 -2.94 18.33 3.97
N MET A 157 -3.81 18.87 3.10
CA MET A 157 -4.40 18.11 2.00
C MET A 157 -4.86 18.98 0.84
N GLY A 158 -4.79 18.42 -0.38
CA GLY A 158 -5.29 19.07 -1.59
C GLY A 158 -6.80 18.91 -1.71
N PHE A 159 -7.27 17.68 -1.90
CA PHE A 159 -8.69 17.35 -1.95
C PHE A 159 -9.12 16.46 -0.79
N LEU A 160 -10.29 16.78 -0.22
CA LEU A 160 -11.00 15.95 0.74
C LEU A 160 -12.30 15.43 0.09
N ALA A 161 -12.28 14.18 -0.36
CA ALA A 161 -13.41 13.49 -1.00
C ALA A 161 -14.35 12.90 0.06
N MET A 162 -15.60 13.38 0.09
CA MET A 162 -16.61 13.05 1.10
C MET A 162 -17.97 12.66 0.47
N ALA A 163 -17.97 12.16 -0.76
CA ALA A 163 -19.17 11.78 -1.48
C ALA A 163 -18.94 10.56 -2.38
N ASP A 164 -20.05 9.93 -2.77
CA ASP A 164 -20.03 8.77 -3.64
C ASP A 164 -19.81 9.14 -5.11
N ASN A 165 -19.28 8.21 -5.90
CA ASN A 165 -19.13 8.30 -7.35
C ASN A 165 -18.31 9.52 -7.80
N LEU A 166 -17.31 9.91 -7.01
CA LEU A 166 -16.38 10.98 -7.36
C LEU A 166 -15.34 10.50 -8.36
N SER A 167 -14.94 11.36 -9.30
CA SER A 167 -13.79 11.12 -10.20
C SER A 167 -12.83 12.30 -10.11
N ILE A 168 -11.54 12.02 -9.91
CA ILE A 168 -10.45 12.99 -9.87
C ILE A 168 -9.38 12.54 -10.85
N GLN A 169 -9.15 13.32 -11.90
CA GLN A 169 -8.21 12.95 -12.95
C GLN A 169 -7.41 14.12 -13.49
N GLY A 170 -6.22 13.84 -14.05
CA GLY A 170 -5.44 14.82 -14.81
C GLY A 170 -4.79 15.92 -13.99
N PHE A 171 -4.55 15.71 -12.70
CA PHE A 171 -3.87 16.69 -11.83
C PHE A 171 -2.41 16.29 -11.55
N ASN A 172 -1.58 17.31 -11.30
CA ASN A 172 -0.27 17.19 -10.67
C ASN A 172 -0.37 17.71 -9.23
N PHE A 173 -0.01 16.91 -8.23
CA PHE A 173 -0.09 17.29 -6.82
C PHE A 173 1.28 17.43 -6.18
N HIS A 174 1.51 18.55 -5.47
CA HIS A 174 2.78 18.82 -4.80
C HIS A 174 2.58 19.46 -3.42
N GLY A 175 3.47 19.16 -2.49
CA GLY A 175 3.69 19.97 -1.30
C GLY A 175 2.64 19.86 -0.19
N PHE A 176 1.82 18.81 -0.12
CA PHE A 176 0.81 18.68 0.94
C PHE A 176 1.36 18.03 2.21
N HIS A 177 1.44 18.78 3.30
CA HIS A 177 1.94 18.35 4.61
C HIS A 177 1.29 19.12 5.76
N SER A 178 1.37 18.59 6.98
CA SER A 178 1.11 19.36 8.21
C SER A 178 2.40 19.99 8.74
N ASP A 179 2.29 21.11 9.47
CA ASP A 179 3.43 21.75 10.15
C ASP A 179 4.23 20.72 10.97
N ILE A 180 5.51 20.58 10.62
CA ILE A 180 6.47 19.65 11.21
C ILE A 180 6.61 19.80 12.73
N ASN A 181 6.36 21.01 13.25
CA ASN A 181 6.47 21.29 14.68
C ASN A 181 5.27 20.78 15.49
N ASN A 182 4.20 20.35 14.82
CA ASN A 182 2.96 19.87 15.46
C ASN A 182 2.39 18.63 14.76
N PHE A 183 3.29 17.73 14.33
CA PHE A 183 2.96 16.47 13.66
C PHE A 183 1.84 15.72 14.43
N TYR A 184 0.74 15.42 13.72
CA TYR A 184 -0.47 14.74 14.23
C TYR A 184 -1.32 15.46 15.28
N ALA A 185 -0.93 16.64 15.75
CA ALA A 185 -1.74 17.36 16.75
C ALA A 185 -2.97 18.04 16.13
N ASP A 186 -2.87 18.50 14.88
CA ASP A 186 -3.91 19.29 14.24
C ASP A 186 -4.76 18.53 13.21
N TYR A 187 -4.16 17.57 12.51
CA TYR A 187 -4.84 16.73 11.52
C TYR A 187 -4.44 15.25 11.69
N PRO A 188 -5.42 14.34 11.73
CA PRO A 188 -5.17 12.90 11.92
C PRO A 188 -4.62 12.21 10.67
N PHE A 189 -4.75 12.85 9.51
CA PHE A 189 -4.24 12.39 8.22
C PHE A 189 -3.89 13.60 7.36
N VAL A 190 -2.90 13.41 6.49
CA VAL A 190 -2.38 14.40 5.53
C VAL A 190 -2.15 13.70 4.21
N GLY A 191 -2.28 14.41 3.09
CA GLY A 191 -2.03 13.84 1.76
C GLY A 191 -2.69 14.60 0.63
N SER A 192 -2.24 14.39 -0.60
CA SER A 192 -2.72 15.14 -1.76
C SER A 192 -4.21 14.94 -2.02
N VAL A 193 -4.69 13.69 -1.93
CA VAL A 193 -6.11 13.33 -1.98
C VAL A 193 -6.46 12.46 -0.77
N VAL A 194 -7.49 12.84 -0.04
CA VAL A 194 -7.99 12.11 1.14
C VAL A 194 -9.44 11.72 0.93
N VAL A 195 -9.75 10.43 1.11
CA VAL A 195 -11.11 9.88 1.09
C VAL A 195 -11.55 9.55 2.51
N SER A 196 -12.61 10.20 2.99
CA SER A 196 -13.11 10.03 4.36
C SER A 196 -14.56 10.48 4.51
N THR A 197 -15.23 10.01 5.57
CA THR A 197 -16.51 10.55 6.04
C THR A 197 -16.41 11.98 6.60
N GLY A 198 -15.19 12.43 6.91
CA GLY A 198 -14.94 13.71 7.58
C GLY A 198 -15.26 13.71 9.08
N GLN A 199 -15.85 12.64 9.64
CA GLN A 199 -16.26 12.58 11.05
C GLN A 199 -15.11 12.90 12.01
N MET A 200 -13.91 12.37 11.75
CA MET A 200 -12.75 12.62 12.62
C MET A 200 -12.31 14.10 12.58
N LEU A 201 -12.38 14.75 11.42
CA LEU A 201 -12.06 16.17 11.31
C LEU A 201 -13.13 17.04 11.98
N TYR A 202 -14.40 16.66 11.90
CA TYR A 202 -15.48 17.30 12.64
C TYR A 202 -15.29 17.17 14.15
N ASP A 203 -14.98 15.97 14.65
CA ASP A 203 -14.73 15.73 16.07
C ASP A 203 -13.57 16.56 16.63
N LEU A 204 -12.59 16.88 15.78
CA LEU A 204 -11.45 17.74 16.11
C LEU A 204 -11.72 19.24 15.89
N GLY A 205 -12.93 19.61 15.45
CA GLY A 205 -13.29 21.00 15.14
C GLY A 205 -12.56 21.58 13.92
N ARG A 206 -12.14 20.72 12.99
CA ARG A 206 -11.51 21.08 11.70
C ARG A 206 -12.51 21.15 10.55
N LEU A 207 -13.68 20.54 10.72
CA LEU A 207 -14.85 20.74 9.86
C LEU A 207 -16.00 21.28 10.70
N VAL A 208 -16.81 22.15 10.09
CA VAL A 208 -18.00 22.73 10.72
C VAL A 208 -19.23 21.83 10.61
N ASP A 209 -19.23 20.93 9.62
CA ASP A 209 -20.30 20.00 9.27
C ASP A 209 -19.71 18.71 8.68
N ILE A 210 -20.53 17.66 8.59
CA ILE A 210 -20.23 16.47 7.79
C ILE A 210 -21.35 16.24 6.79
N VAL A 211 -21.10 15.38 5.80
CA VAL A 211 -22.12 15.05 4.78
C VAL A 211 -22.47 13.58 4.78
N GLN A 212 -21.54 12.72 5.19
CA GLN A 212 -21.70 11.29 5.05
C GLN A 212 -21.39 10.59 6.37
N LEU A 213 -22.33 9.75 6.80
CA LEU A 213 -22.16 8.86 7.96
C LEU A 213 -21.48 7.55 7.55
N GLU A 214 -21.58 7.19 6.27
CA GLU A 214 -20.97 6.01 5.67
C GLU A 214 -19.73 6.38 4.87
N ALA A 215 -18.82 5.42 4.69
CA ALA A 215 -17.63 5.62 3.88
C ALA A 215 -17.99 5.96 2.43
N PRO A 216 -17.38 6.99 1.82
CA PRO A 216 -17.55 7.29 0.40
C PRO A 216 -17.31 6.07 -0.49
N ARG A 217 -18.21 5.88 -1.45
CA ARG A 217 -18.23 4.75 -2.38
C ARG A 217 -17.79 5.13 -3.78
N ASN A 218 -17.11 4.21 -4.45
CA ASN A 218 -16.82 4.31 -5.88
C ASN A 218 -16.09 5.62 -6.25
N VAL A 219 -15.07 5.97 -5.45
CA VAL A 219 -14.19 7.11 -5.74
C VAL A 219 -13.09 6.66 -6.71
N LEU A 220 -13.01 7.31 -7.86
CA LEU A 220 -12.01 7.06 -8.90
C LEU A 220 -10.94 8.14 -8.88
N ILE A 221 -9.68 7.73 -8.74
CA ILE A 221 -8.50 8.58 -8.80
C ILE A 221 -7.63 8.03 -9.93
N GLU A 222 -7.57 8.73 -11.06
CA GLU A 222 -6.91 8.21 -12.26
C GLU A 222 -6.09 9.23 -13.04
N ALA A 223 -5.02 8.77 -13.70
CA ALA A 223 -4.20 9.60 -14.57
C ALA A 223 -3.71 10.91 -13.90
N ASN A 224 -3.35 10.83 -12.62
CA ASN A 224 -2.75 11.94 -11.88
C ASN A 224 -1.26 11.67 -11.63
N GLN A 225 -0.50 12.76 -11.48
CA GLN A 225 0.87 12.72 -10.98
C GLN A 225 0.89 13.22 -9.53
N PHE A 226 1.57 12.49 -8.65
CA PHE A 226 1.80 12.88 -7.27
C PHE A 226 3.31 13.06 -7.07
N GLY A 227 3.76 14.30 -6.84
CA GLY A 227 5.17 14.65 -6.73
C GLY A 227 5.88 14.83 -8.08
N ASP A 228 7.21 14.87 -8.05
CA ASP A 228 8.08 15.10 -9.21
C ASP A 228 9.12 13.98 -9.28
N GLU A 229 9.34 13.40 -10.45
CA GLU A 229 10.31 12.32 -10.67
C GLU A 229 11.76 12.79 -10.41
N THR A 230 12.04 14.05 -10.73
CA THR A 230 13.38 14.62 -10.73
C THR A 230 13.78 15.29 -9.41
N SER A 231 12.79 15.61 -8.57
CA SER A 231 13.01 16.35 -7.32
C SER A 231 12.08 15.89 -6.22
N ALA A 232 12.57 15.93 -4.98
CA ALA A 232 11.80 15.69 -3.77
C ALA A 232 11.54 16.96 -2.96
N GLU A 233 11.88 18.15 -3.49
CA GLU A 233 11.77 19.42 -2.76
C GLU A 233 10.33 19.73 -2.36
N ASP A 234 9.37 19.52 -3.26
CA ASP A 234 7.93 19.74 -3.02
C ASP A 234 7.16 18.42 -2.82
N ALA A 235 7.81 17.41 -2.26
CA ALA A 235 7.18 16.11 -2.03
C ALA A 235 6.04 16.22 -1.01
N SER A 236 4.82 15.80 -1.36
CA SER A 236 3.74 15.65 -0.38
C SER A 236 4.06 14.54 0.64
N ALA A 237 3.45 14.64 1.83
CA ALA A 237 3.57 13.62 2.87
C ALA A 237 3.03 12.27 2.38
N PHE A 238 1.79 12.25 1.89
CA PHE A 238 1.19 11.10 1.23
C PHE A 238 0.57 11.53 -0.11
N GLY A 239 0.51 10.61 -1.07
CA GLY A 239 -0.22 10.83 -2.32
C GLY A 239 -1.72 10.72 -2.09
N VAL A 240 -2.19 9.50 -1.86
CA VAL A 240 -3.61 9.18 -1.62
C VAL A 240 -3.80 8.54 -0.24
N VAL A 241 -4.79 9.01 0.50
CA VAL A 241 -5.20 8.42 1.80
C VAL A 241 -6.63 7.92 1.72
N LEU A 242 -6.82 6.61 1.80
CA LEU A 242 -8.11 5.95 1.96
C LEU A 242 -8.37 5.73 3.46
N PHE A 243 -8.81 6.78 4.16
CA PHE A 243 -9.03 6.68 5.60
C PHE A 243 -10.32 5.91 5.90
N GLU A 244 -11.40 6.28 5.21
CA GLU A 244 -12.67 5.57 5.19
C GLU A 244 -13.16 5.58 3.74
N ALA A 245 -13.10 4.44 3.06
CA ALA A 245 -13.50 4.30 1.67
C ALA A 245 -14.07 2.90 1.41
N ASP A 246 -14.99 2.80 0.46
CA ASP A 246 -15.50 1.53 -0.07
C ASP A 246 -15.47 1.60 -1.61
N GLN A 247 -14.97 0.55 -2.26
CA GLN A 247 -14.86 0.47 -3.72
C GLN A 247 -14.06 1.62 -4.37
N ALA A 248 -13.05 2.15 -3.68
CA ALA A 248 -12.16 3.16 -4.26
C ALA A 248 -11.25 2.54 -5.34
N THR A 249 -11.06 3.23 -6.46
CA THR A 249 -10.17 2.81 -7.55
C THR A 249 -9.08 3.84 -7.75
N ILE A 250 -7.82 3.41 -7.65
CA ILE A 250 -6.62 4.22 -7.89
C ILE A 250 -5.89 3.59 -9.07
N GLN A 251 -5.98 4.20 -10.25
CA GLN A 251 -5.44 3.59 -11.47
C GLN A 251 -4.67 4.53 -12.37
N GLN A 252 -3.64 4.02 -13.07
CA GLN A 252 -2.89 4.80 -14.07
C GLN A 252 -2.31 6.11 -13.52
N ASN A 253 -2.02 6.18 -12.21
CA ASN A 253 -1.36 7.32 -11.60
C ASN A 253 0.15 7.09 -11.52
N GLN A 254 0.86 8.20 -11.39
CA GLN A 254 2.31 8.21 -11.16
C GLN A 254 2.59 8.80 -9.78
N PHE A 255 3.34 8.08 -8.96
CA PHE A 255 3.72 8.49 -7.61
C PHE A 255 5.23 8.60 -7.52
N PHE A 256 5.70 9.83 -7.39
CA PHE A 256 7.12 10.16 -7.38
C PHE A 256 7.51 10.81 -6.08
N ASN A 257 8.61 10.30 -5.51
CA ASN A 257 9.38 10.93 -4.44
C ASN A 257 8.55 11.45 -3.26
N GLN A 258 7.41 10.80 -2.95
CA GLN A 258 6.60 11.17 -1.79
C GLN A 258 7.44 11.04 -0.52
N SER A 259 7.32 11.99 0.41
CA SER A 259 8.17 11.96 1.61
C SER A 259 7.81 10.78 2.49
N SER A 260 6.53 10.41 2.60
CA SER A 260 6.07 9.17 3.22
C SER A 260 5.47 8.22 2.17
N SER A 261 4.42 7.46 2.51
CA SER A 261 3.82 6.52 1.57
C SER A 261 3.06 7.18 0.43
N ALA A 262 3.15 6.62 -0.78
CA ALA A 262 2.34 7.08 -1.90
C ALA A 262 0.85 6.82 -1.66
N ILE A 263 0.51 5.64 -1.12
CA ILE A 263 -0.87 5.29 -0.73
C ILE A 263 -0.90 4.82 0.73
N LEU A 264 -1.89 5.30 1.48
CA LEU A 264 -2.16 4.89 2.86
C LEU A 264 -3.62 4.46 3.02
N THR A 265 -3.87 3.31 3.66
CA THR A 265 -5.21 2.97 4.19
C THR A 265 -5.26 3.17 5.69
N GLY A 266 -6.38 3.69 6.18
CA GLY A 266 -6.57 4.07 7.58
C GLY A 266 -7.47 3.11 8.36
N LYS A 267 -8.75 3.48 8.49
CA LYS A 267 -9.73 2.78 9.32
C LYS A 267 -10.48 1.71 8.53
N ILE A 268 -11.03 2.08 7.36
CA ILE A 268 -11.80 1.19 6.47
C ILE A 268 -11.41 1.50 5.03
N ALA A 269 -11.03 0.48 4.27
CA ALA A 269 -10.80 0.54 2.84
C ALA A 269 -11.27 -0.80 2.23
N HIS A 270 -12.57 -0.94 1.98
CA HIS A 270 -13.12 -2.18 1.42
C HIS A 270 -13.13 -2.16 -0.10
N ASN A 271 -12.96 -3.33 -0.72
CA ASN A 271 -13.11 -3.51 -2.17
C ASN A 271 -12.26 -2.54 -3.02
N PHE A 272 -11.17 -2.00 -2.47
CA PHE A 272 -10.37 -1.03 -3.20
C PHE A 272 -9.56 -1.73 -4.30
N THR A 273 -9.28 -1.00 -5.38
CA THR A 273 -8.39 -1.45 -6.45
C THR A 273 -7.27 -0.43 -6.64
N VAL A 274 -6.02 -0.90 -6.60
CA VAL A 274 -4.84 -0.14 -7.00
C VAL A 274 -4.25 -0.82 -8.22
N SER A 275 -4.40 -0.24 -9.41
CA SER A 275 -3.99 -0.90 -10.65
C SER A 275 -3.23 -0.04 -11.66
N ASP A 276 -2.24 -0.65 -12.30
CA ASP A 276 -1.50 -0.02 -13.41
C ASP A 276 -0.89 1.34 -13.05
N ASN A 277 -0.48 1.52 -11.79
CA ASN A 277 0.22 2.72 -11.32
C ASN A 277 1.73 2.51 -11.32
N LEU A 278 2.46 3.63 -11.40
CA LEU A 278 3.91 3.70 -11.30
C LEU A 278 4.31 4.33 -9.96
N PHE A 279 5.19 3.66 -9.19
CA PHE A 279 5.69 4.14 -7.91
C PHE A 279 7.22 4.22 -7.92
N ILE A 280 7.78 5.44 -7.91
CA ILE A 280 9.23 5.66 -7.89
C ILE A 280 9.67 6.51 -6.71
N GLY A 281 10.68 6.03 -5.96
CA GLY A 281 11.39 6.85 -4.97
C GLY A 281 10.58 7.26 -3.74
N ASN A 282 9.43 6.62 -3.49
CA ASN A 282 8.55 7.00 -2.38
C ASN A 282 9.07 6.48 -1.03
N GLY A 283 8.65 7.14 0.04
CA GLY A 283 8.83 6.65 1.41
C GLY A 283 10.16 7.01 2.06
N ARG A 284 10.70 8.20 1.78
CA ARG A 284 11.98 8.67 2.34
C ARG A 284 11.97 8.84 3.86
N GLU A 285 10.80 9.10 4.43
CA GLU A 285 10.58 9.50 5.81
C GLU A 285 9.28 8.90 6.38
N GLY A 286 9.18 8.84 7.72
CA GLY A 286 7.97 8.44 8.43
C GLY A 286 7.51 7.01 8.10
N LEU A 287 6.25 6.83 7.70
CA LEU A 287 5.71 5.57 7.20
C LEU A 287 6.20 5.33 5.77
N GLY A 288 7.50 5.10 5.59
CA GLY A 288 8.12 5.08 4.28
C GLY A 288 7.93 3.77 3.52
N ASN A 289 6.92 3.68 2.64
CA ASN A 289 6.67 2.55 1.71
C ASN A 289 6.07 3.11 0.42
N ALA A 290 5.86 2.32 -0.64
CA ALA A 290 5.00 2.80 -1.73
C ALA A 290 3.52 2.72 -1.30
N ILE A 291 3.06 1.55 -0.87
CA ILE A 291 1.71 1.35 -0.34
C ILE A 291 1.77 0.87 1.11
N HIS A 292 1.14 1.60 2.02
CA HIS A 292 1.00 1.22 3.42
C HIS A 292 -0.45 0.90 3.75
N LEU A 293 -0.71 -0.35 4.13
CA LEU A 293 -2.05 -0.87 4.39
C LEU A 293 -2.28 -1.12 5.87
N GLY A 294 -3.23 -0.38 6.44
CA GLY A 294 -3.76 -0.55 7.80
C GLY A 294 -5.29 -0.58 7.83
N GLY A 295 -5.83 -0.93 9.00
CA GLY A 295 -7.27 -0.99 9.25
C GLY A 295 -7.95 -2.18 8.60
N ASN A 296 -9.23 -2.02 8.26
CA ASN A 296 -10.01 -3.06 7.60
C ASN A 296 -9.95 -2.91 6.08
N ILE A 297 -9.20 -3.79 5.43
CA ILE A 297 -8.82 -3.73 4.00
C ILE A 297 -9.45 -4.85 3.17
N ASP A 298 -10.59 -5.38 3.61
CA ASP A 298 -11.15 -6.60 3.02
C ASP A 298 -11.49 -6.46 1.54
N GLN A 299 -11.22 -7.53 0.79
CA GLN A 299 -11.45 -7.66 -0.66
C GLN A 299 -10.69 -6.64 -1.52
N GLY A 300 -9.60 -6.08 -1.01
CA GLY A 300 -8.72 -5.20 -1.79
C GLY A 300 -7.90 -5.93 -2.87
N MET A 301 -7.49 -5.19 -3.89
CA MET A 301 -6.65 -5.68 -5.00
C MET A 301 -5.54 -4.68 -5.32
N VAL A 302 -4.32 -5.18 -5.45
CA VAL A 302 -3.14 -4.45 -5.96
C VAL A 302 -2.62 -5.20 -7.17
N ARG A 303 -2.78 -4.65 -8.38
CA ARG A 303 -2.50 -5.40 -9.61
C ARG A 303 -1.86 -4.60 -10.73
N GLY A 304 -0.91 -5.18 -11.46
CA GLY A 304 -0.34 -4.55 -12.66
C GLY A 304 0.51 -3.32 -12.38
N ASN A 305 0.87 -3.06 -11.13
CA ASN A 305 1.64 -1.88 -10.75
C ASN A 305 3.16 -2.13 -10.91
N GLN A 306 3.90 -1.04 -11.08
CA GLN A 306 5.36 -1.03 -11.08
C GLN A 306 5.89 -0.30 -9.84
N PHE A 307 6.69 -0.98 -9.03
CA PHE A 307 7.29 -0.47 -7.80
C PHE A 307 8.80 -0.41 -7.94
N CYS A 308 9.35 0.79 -8.08
CA CYS A 308 10.74 0.97 -8.44
C CYS A 308 11.46 1.88 -7.46
N ARG A 309 12.56 1.39 -6.89
CA ARG A 309 13.48 2.24 -6.14
C ARG A 309 12.80 3.00 -4.99
N ASN A 310 11.78 2.40 -4.39
CA ASN A 310 11.14 2.95 -3.19
C ASN A 310 12.08 2.71 -1.98
N TYR A 311 12.06 3.62 -1.02
CA TYR A 311 12.93 3.55 0.15
C TYR A 311 12.50 2.46 1.14
N GLY A 312 11.19 2.19 1.21
CA GLY A 312 10.67 1.02 1.92
C GLY A 312 10.17 -0.08 1.00
N SER A 313 9.21 -0.84 1.50
CA SER A 313 8.53 -1.89 0.75
C SER A 313 7.68 -1.29 -0.37
N GLY A 314 7.46 -2.05 -1.44
CA GLY A 314 6.42 -1.73 -2.42
C GLY A 314 5.03 -1.86 -1.78
N VAL A 315 4.77 -2.94 -1.04
CA VAL A 315 3.55 -3.09 -0.25
C VAL A 315 3.89 -3.49 1.18
N PHE A 316 3.39 -2.74 2.14
CA PHE A 316 3.57 -2.99 3.57
C PHE A 316 2.22 -3.08 4.28
N MET A 317 2.08 -4.04 5.20
CA MET A 317 0.86 -4.19 6.02
C MET A 317 1.15 -3.98 7.50
N PHE A 318 0.25 -3.26 8.19
CA PHE A 318 0.29 -3.12 9.65
C PHE A 318 -1.03 -3.50 10.31
N LYS A 319 -1.05 -4.73 10.84
CA LYS A 319 -2.14 -5.37 11.59
C LYS A 319 -3.51 -5.18 10.92
N PRO A 320 -3.64 -5.44 9.61
CA PRO A 320 -4.91 -5.26 8.93
C PRO A 320 -5.95 -6.28 9.41
N GLN A 321 -7.21 -5.96 9.15
CA GLN A 321 -8.30 -6.93 9.08
C GLN A 321 -8.72 -7.13 7.63
N GLY A 322 -9.23 -8.32 7.30
CA GLY A 322 -9.60 -8.68 5.94
C GLY A 322 -8.45 -9.28 5.14
N ALA A 323 -8.70 -9.55 3.87
CA ALA A 323 -7.73 -10.12 2.94
C ALA A 323 -7.63 -9.26 1.67
N ILE A 324 -6.47 -9.29 1.03
CA ILE A 324 -6.24 -8.63 -0.26
C ILE A 324 -5.50 -9.58 -1.20
N ALA A 325 -5.50 -9.23 -2.48
CA ALA A 325 -4.66 -9.89 -3.48
C ALA A 325 -3.66 -8.90 -4.09
N ILE A 326 -2.44 -9.37 -4.27
CA ILE A 326 -1.31 -8.67 -4.88
C ILE A 326 -0.93 -9.50 -6.10
N GLU A 327 -1.31 -9.06 -7.30
CA GLU A 327 -1.27 -9.88 -8.50
C GLU A 327 -0.57 -9.18 -9.68
N ASN A 328 0.29 -9.87 -10.42
CA ASN A 328 0.86 -9.33 -11.67
C ASN A 328 1.58 -7.98 -11.52
N ASN A 329 2.21 -7.71 -10.36
CA ASN A 329 2.99 -6.51 -10.15
C ASN A 329 4.48 -6.77 -10.38
N GLN A 330 5.21 -5.71 -10.66
CA GLN A 330 6.67 -5.74 -10.77
C GLN A 330 7.29 -4.92 -9.65
N PHE A 331 8.18 -5.55 -8.89
CA PHE A 331 8.96 -4.93 -7.83
C PHE A 331 10.43 -4.93 -8.27
N TYR A 332 11.04 -3.75 -8.34
CA TYR A 332 12.41 -3.56 -8.80
C TYR A 332 13.19 -2.64 -7.85
N ASP A 333 14.30 -3.14 -7.29
CA ASP A 333 15.24 -2.36 -6.48
C ASP A 333 14.59 -1.55 -5.34
N ASN A 334 13.57 -2.09 -4.67
CA ASN A 334 12.97 -1.42 -3.50
C ASN A 334 13.80 -1.69 -2.24
N GLY A 335 13.46 -0.98 -1.18
CA GLY A 335 14.18 -1.00 0.08
C GLY A 335 15.48 -0.22 0.06
N LEU A 336 15.52 0.89 -0.67
CA LEU A 336 16.67 1.78 -0.66
C LEU A 336 16.90 2.32 0.76
N PRO A 337 18.16 2.52 1.18
CA PRO A 337 18.44 3.08 2.50
C PRO A 337 17.77 4.44 2.67
N ALA A 338 16.85 4.55 3.64
CA ALA A 338 16.27 5.82 4.04
C ALA A 338 17.38 6.77 4.54
N VAL A 339 17.21 8.07 4.32
CA VAL A 339 18.15 9.06 4.86
C VAL A 339 18.13 8.93 6.39
N PRO A 340 19.28 8.82 7.09
CA PRO A 340 19.31 8.64 8.52
C PRO A 340 18.54 9.78 9.21
N LEU A 341 17.58 9.45 10.08
CA LEU A 341 16.79 10.41 10.86
C LEU A 341 17.62 11.15 11.94
N GLY A 342 18.92 11.37 11.73
CA GLY A 342 19.83 12.04 12.66
C GLY A 342 20.08 11.28 13.97
N ILE A 343 19.58 10.05 14.09
CA ILE A 343 19.81 9.17 15.24
C ILE A 343 20.76 8.06 14.78
N ASP A 344 22.05 8.27 15.07
CA ASP A 344 23.15 7.32 14.88
C ASP A 344 23.48 6.96 13.41
N ASP A 345 24.68 7.40 12.97
CA ASP A 345 25.31 7.14 11.66
C ASP A 345 25.70 5.65 11.45
N THR A 346 25.22 4.78 12.34
CA THR A 346 25.40 3.32 12.30
C THR A 346 24.09 2.57 12.03
N ALA A 347 22.99 3.28 11.72
CA ALA A 347 21.77 2.68 11.22
C ALA A 347 22.06 1.94 9.90
N THR A 348 22.46 0.69 10.06
CA THR A 348 22.55 -0.37 9.05
C THR A 348 21.47 -0.18 8.00
N GLN A 349 21.85 -0.20 6.72
CA GLN A 349 20.93 -0.26 5.58
C GLN A 349 19.80 -1.23 5.93
N THR A 350 18.63 -0.70 6.28
CA THR A 350 17.49 -1.55 6.61
C THR A 350 17.04 -2.19 5.33
N LYS A 351 17.41 -3.45 5.14
CA LYS A 351 17.09 -4.26 3.99
C LYS A 351 15.60 -4.59 4.01
N THR A 352 14.75 -3.67 3.54
CA THR A 352 13.31 -3.88 3.61
C THR A 352 12.84 -4.86 2.55
N ALA A 353 11.81 -5.65 2.88
CA ALA A 353 11.20 -6.58 1.94
C ALA A 353 10.44 -5.83 0.85
N ALA A 354 10.32 -6.41 -0.35
CA ALA A 354 9.47 -5.84 -1.40
C ALA A 354 7.99 -5.84 -0.99
N VAL A 355 7.54 -6.94 -0.39
CA VAL A 355 6.18 -7.12 0.14
C VAL A 355 6.26 -7.64 1.57
N TYR A 356 5.70 -6.89 2.52
CA TYR A 356 5.65 -7.26 3.94
C TYR A 356 4.20 -7.50 4.38
N LEU A 357 3.89 -8.73 4.80
CA LEU A 357 2.53 -9.19 5.08
C LEU A 357 2.32 -9.54 6.55
N MET A 358 1.12 -9.25 7.02
CA MET A 358 0.58 -9.77 8.27
C MET A 358 -0.94 -9.78 8.19
N GLY A 359 -1.60 -10.72 8.86
CA GLY A 359 -3.04 -10.92 8.73
C GLY A 359 -3.37 -12.30 8.15
N VAL A 360 -4.52 -12.47 7.51
CA VAL A 360 -4.96 -13.81 7.10
C VAL A 360 -5.40 -13.82 5.65
N LYS A 361 -5.10 -14.91 4.95
CA LYS A 361 -5.64 -15.21 3.61
C LYS A 361 -5.30 -14.17 2.52
N HIS A 362 -4.22 -13.39 2.68
CA HIS A 362 -3.70 -12.59 1.58
C HIS A 362 -3.15 -13.50 0.49
N ARG A 363 -3.13 -13.00 -0.75
CA ARG A 363 -2.63 -13.72 -1.92
C ARG A 363 -1.57 -12.88 -2.62
N VAL A 364 -0.43 -13.48 -2.94
CA VAL A 364 0.64 -12.88 -3.72
C VAL A 364 0.88 -13.79 -4.93
N ILE A 365 0.40 -13.39 -6.10
CA ILE A 365 0.33 -14.29 -7.26
C ILE A 365 0.93 -13.65 -8.50
N ASN A 366 1.79 -14.37 -9.22
CA ASN A 366 2.32 -13.96 -10.52
C ASN A 366 3.01 -12.58 -10.50
N ASN A 367 3.72 -12.25 -9.42
CA ASN A 367 4.51 -11.02 -9.33
C ASN A 367 5.97 -11.31 -9.67
N GLN A 368 6.68 -10.27 -10.11
CA GLN A 368 8.12 -10.31 -10.36
C GLN A 368 8.85 -9.50 -9.31
N PHE A 369 9.76 -10.13 -8.59
CA PHE A 369 10.60 -9.52 -7.55
C PHE A 369 12.05 -9.54 -8.01
N LEU A 370 12.57 -8.36 -8.37
CA LEU A 370 13.85 -8.22 -9.05
C LEU A 370 14.76 -7.26 -8.28
N LYS A 371 16.01 -7.65 -8.04
CA LYS A 371 17.06 -6.76 -7.47
C LYS A 371 16.71 -6.13 -6.13
N GLN A 372 15.92 -6.78 -5.29
CA GLN A 372 15.46 -6.17 -4.03
C GLN A 372 16.60 -6.07 -3.01
N ASN A 373 16.62 -4.98 -2.23
CA ASN A 373 17.61 -4.79 -1.18
C ASN A 373 17.35 -5.67 0.07
N GLY A 374 16.18 -6.30 0.16
CA GLY A 374 15.83 -7.29 1.17
C GLY A 374 15.19 -8.54 0.57
N ALA A 375 14.34 -9.19 1.36
CA ALA A 375 13.56 -10.34 0.91
C ALA A 375 12.51 -9.95 -0.15
N GLY A 376 12.06 -10.93 -0.94
CA GLY A 376 10.94 -10.75 -1.86
C GLY A 376 9.64 -10.56 -1.10
N VAL A 377 9.23 -11.60 -0.38
CA VAL A 377 8.03 -11.58 0.48
C VAL A 377 8.40 -11.95 1.91
N VAL A 378 7.98 -11.12 2.87
CA VAL A 378 8.05 -11.42 4.30
C VAL A 378 6.65 -11.63 4.86
N VAL A 379 6.49 -12.66 5.70
CA VAL A 379 5.23 -12.96 6.38
C VAL A 379 5.44 -12.97 7.89
N ALA A 380 4.93 -11.95 8.58
CA ALA A 380 5.09 -11.82 10.02
C ALA A 380 4.21 -12.81 10.79
N ALA A 381 4.68 -13.42 11.88
CA ALA A 381 3.82 -14.27 12.72
C ALA A 381 2.79 -13.52 13.57
N TYR A 382 2.98 -12.24 13.85
CA TYR A 382 2.09 -11.41 14.68
C TYR A 382 1.26 -10.44 13.80
N PRO A 383 -0.04 -10.18 14.07
CA PRO A 383 -0.83 -10.55 15.26
C PRO A 383 -1.22 -12.04 15.32
N ARG A 384 -1.48 -12.65 14.18
CA ARG A 384 -1.51 -14.09 13.89
C ARG A 384 -1.67 -14.16 12.38
N THR A 385 -0.73 -14.79 11.70
CA THR A 385 -0.73 -14.81 10.23
C THR A 385 -0.75 -16.22 9.69
N GLU A 386 -1.77 -16.53 8.90
CA GLU A 386 -1.99 -17.86 8.34
C GLU A 386 -2.76 -17.78 7.01
N GLY A 387 -2.55 -18.79 6.18
CA GLY A 387 -3.22 -18.94 4.89
C GLY A 387 -2.75 -17.95 3.85
N ILE A 388 -1.54 -17.38 3.97
CA ILE A 388 -0.99 -16.49 2.95
C ILE A 388 -0.49 -17.37 1.80
N MET A 389 -1.07 -17.17 0.62
CA MET A 389 -0.74 -17.95 -0.58
C MET A 389 0.25 -17.16 -1.43
N ILE A 390 1.42 -17.71 -1.70
CA ILE A 390 2.48 -17.10 -2.50
C ILE A 390 2.75 -18.03 -3.68
N LEU A 391 2.17 -17.74 -4.85
CA LEU A 391 2.08 -18.68 -5.98
C LEU A 391 2.58 -18.05 -7.27
N ASP A 392 3.26 -18.84 -8.11
CA ASP A 392 3.67 -18.46 -9.46
C ASP A 392 4.49 -17.15 -9.53
N ASN A 393 5.20 -16.78 -8.46
CA ASN A 393 6.01 -15.56 -8.44
C ASN A 393 7.44 -15.88 -8.88
N THR A 394 8.08 -14.91 -9.53
CA THR A 394 9.50 -14.96 -9.89
C THR A 394 10.31 -14.11 -8.93
N PHE A 395 11.39 -14.68 -8.40
CA PHE A 395 12.32 -14.01 -7.51
C PHE A 395 13.73 -14.07 -8.08
N ALA A 396 14.37 -12.93 -8.30
CA ALA A 396 15.72 -12.86 -8.86
C ALA A 396 16.54 -11.70 -8.28
N GLU A 397 17.84 -11.93 -8.12
CA GLU A 397 18.84 -10.96 -7.64
C GLU A 397 18.49 -10.31 -6.29
N LEU A 398 17.91 -11.09 -5.36
CA LEU A 398 17.54 -10.58 -4.04
C LEU A 398 18.74 -10.55 -3.08
N GLN A 399 18.80 -9.54 -2.22
CA GLN A 399 19.77 -9.50 -1.12
C GLN A 399 19.29 -10.22 0.16
N GLY A 400 18.04 -10.71 0.17
CA GLY A 400 17.43 -11.55 1.20
C GLY A 400 16.80 -12.82 0.62
N LEU A 401 15.94 -13.49 1.38
CA LEU A 401 15.24 -14.70 0.92
C LEU A 401 14.14 -14.37 -0.09
N SER A 402 13.77 -15.35 -0.93
CA SER A 402 12.56 -15.24 -1.76
C SER A 402 11.30 -15.08 -0.90
N ILE A 403 11.16 -15.96 0.10
CA ILE A 403 10.09 -15.95 1.09
C ILE A 403 10.71 -16.14 2.46
N ASP A 404 10.38 -15.26 3.41
CA ASP A 404 10.84 -15.29 4.80
C ASP A 404 9.62 -15.30 5.74
N LEU A 405 9.55 -16.29 6.63
CA LEU A 405 8.44 -16.48 7.56
C LEU A 405 8.85 -16.09 8.98
N VAL A 406 8.75 -14.82 9.35
CA VAL A 406 9.26 -14.32 10.63
C VAL A 406 8.63 -15.02 11.84
N THR A 407 9.45 -15.30 12.86
CA THR A 407 9.02 -15.87 14.14
C THR A 407 8.48 -14.82 15.13
N ARG A 408 7.62 -15.21 16.09
CA ARG A 408 7.00 -14.30 17.08
C ARG A 408 7.99 -13.76 18.11
N GLU A 409 9.12 -14.41 18.30
CA GLU A 409 10.16 -13.96 19.24
C GLU A 409 10.95 -12.76 18.67
N SER A 410 10.92 -12.59 17.35
CA SER A 410 11.43 -11.45 16.59
C SER A 410 10.45 -10.27 16.71
N THR A 411 10.68 -9.41 17.70
CA THR A 411 9.83 -8.23 18.02
C THR A 411 10.53 -6.89 17.79
N GLY A 412 11.76 -6.92 17.26
CA GLY A 412 12.50 -5.72 16.89
C GLY A 412 11.84 -4.98 15.73
N ILE A 413 11.96 -3.66 15.70
CA ILE A 413 11.43 -2.84 14.59
C ILE A 413 12.03 -3.26 13.23
N TYR A 414 13.28 -3.74 13.23
CA TYR A 414 13.98 -4.21 12.04
C TYR A 414 13.43 -5.54 11.51
N ASP A 415 12.97 -6.43 12.40
CA ASP A 415 12.34 -7.70 12.04
C ASP A 415 11.03 -7.43 11.30
N TYR A 416 10.30 -6.37 11.70
CA TYR A 416 9.11 -5.88 11.02
C TYR A 416 9.38 -5.23 9.66
N LEU A 417 10.63 -5.12 9.23
CA LEU A 417 11.00 -4.51 7.95
C LEU A 417 11.71 -5.51 7.02
N SER A 418 12.58 -6.35 7.58
CA SER A 418 13.56 -7.10 6.79
C SER A 418 13.31 -8.61 6.71
N GLY A 419 12.64 -9.19 7.71
CA GLY A 419 12.64 -10.64 7.94
C GLY A 419 13.61 -11.06 9.05
N ASP A 420 13.60 -12.34 9.44
CA ASP A 420 14.51 -12.91 10.45
C ASP A 420 15.37 -14.07 9.93
N GLY A 421 15.29 -14.37 8.64
CA GLY A 421 16.07 -15.40 7.95
C GLY A 421 15.40 -16.76 7.95
N ALA A 422 16.11 -17.76 7.43
CA ALA A 422 15.53 -19.08 7.19
C ALA A 422 15.17 -19.79 8.51
N ASN A 423 13.95 -20.32 8.57
CA ASN A 423 13.47 -21.03 9.73
C ASN A 423 14.09 -22.42 9.83
N PRO A 424 14.43 -22.88 11.04
CA PRO A 424 14.73 -24.28 11.25
C PRO A 424 13.46 -25.12 11.03
N LEU A 425 13.64 -26.39 10.68
CA LEU A 425 12.53 -27.34 10.53
C LEU A 425 11.64 -27.41 11.77
N ARG A 426 10.34 -27.62 11.54
CA ARG A 426 9.36 -27.74 12.61
C ARG A 426 9.63 -28.99 13.45
N ASN A 427 10.08 -28.77 14.68
CA ASN A 427 10.39 -29.83 15.64
C ASN A 427 9.35 -30.00 16.76
N PHE A 428 8.35 -29.09 16.88
CA PHE A 428 7.23 -29.21 17.83
C PHE A 428 5.95 -28.55 17.32
N ARG A 429 4.79 -29.00 17.82
CA ARG A 429 3.45 -28.57 17.36
C ARG A 429 3.17 -27.08 17.55
N HIS A 430 3.67 -26.47 18.63
CA HIS A 430 3.45 -25.06 18.95
C HIS A 430 4.11 -24.07 17.97
N ARG A 431 5.07 -24.49 17.14
CA ARG A 431 5.64 -23.61 16.10
C ARG A 431 4.62 -23.12 15.10
N ARG A 432 3.53 -23.89 14.87
CA ARG A 432 2.41 -23.44 14.04
C ARG A 432 1.74 -22.16 14.56
N THR A 433 1.96 -21.79 15.81
CA THR A 433 1.46 -20.55 16.39
C THR A 433 2.53 -19.47 16.51
N GLU A 434 3.78 -19.77 16.18
CA GLU A 434 4.96 -18.93 16.46
C GLU A 434 5.67 -18.44 15.20
N THR A 435 5.35 -18.94 14.02
CA THR A 435 5.98 -18.55 12.75
C THR A 435 4.92 -18.09 11.74
N GLY A 436 5.29 -17.21 10.82
CA GLY A 436 4.46 -16.86 9.66
C GLY A 436 3.93 -18.11 8.95
N ASN A 437 2.72 -18.01 8.37
CA ASN A 437 2.03 -19.13 7.70
C ASN A 437 1.95 -20.42 8.52
N SER A 438 1.88 -20.31 9.84
CA SER A 438 1.79 -21.47 10.73
C SER A 438 2.90 -22.52 10.52
N ALA A 439 4.12 -22.07 10.19
CA ALA A 439 5.29 -22.92 10.01
C ALA A 439 5.02 -24.12 9.06
N VAL A 440 4.47 -23.86 7.86
CA VAL A 440 4.52 -24.87 6.79
C VAL A 440 5.99 -25.16 6.50
N ASP A 441 6.39 -26.42 6.64
CA ASP A 441 7.78 -26.82 6.44
C ASP A 441 8.15 -26.66 4.97
N ALA A 442 9.32 -26.05 4.71
CA ALA A 442 9.91 -26.07 3.38
C ALA A 442 10.16 -27.53 2.95
N PRO A 443 9.98 -27.85 1.65
CA PRO A 443 10.34 -29.18 1.14
C PRO A 443 11.78 -29.54 1.48
N GLN A 444 12.02 -30.81 1.79
CA GLN A 444 13.36 -31.36 1.97
C GLN A 444 13.65 -32.33 0.84
N PHE A 445 14.64 -32.02 0.01
CA PHE A 445 15.14 -32.97 -0.97
C PHE A 445 15.76 -34.20 -0.27
N ALA A 446 15.62 -35.37 -0.88
CA ALA A 446 16.18 -36.62 -0.38
C ALA A 446 17.72 -36.61 -0.34
N GLY A 447 18.33 -35.70 -1.10
CA GLY A 447 19.76 -35.40 -1.06
C GLY A 447 20.04 -34.01 -1.63
N SER A 448 21.23 -33.49 -1.35
CA SER A 448 21.73 -32.25 -1.96
C SER A 448 22.11 -32.41 -3.44
N GLU A 449 22.11 -33.65 -3.94
CA GLU A 449 22.53 -34.00 -5.29
C GLU A 449 21.58 -35.02 -5.89
N PHE A 450 21.24 -34.82 -7.16
CA PHE A 450 20.48 -35.77 -7.97
C PHE A 450 21.29 -36.19 -9.19
N PHE A 451 21.08 -37.42 -9.64
CA PHE A 451 21.86 -38.01 -10.73
C PHE A 451 20.95 -38.51 -11.85
N PRO A 452 21.34 -38.31 -13.12
CA PRO A 452 20.53 -38.74 -14.24
C PRO A 452 20.55 -40.26 -14.40
N PHE A 453 19.39 -40.80 -14.76
CA PHE A 453 19.17 -42.19 -15.13
C PHE A 453 18.59 -42.25 -16.55
N GLY A 454 19.49 -42.32 -17.54
CA GLY A 454 19.12 -42.22 -18.94
C GLY A 454 18.89 -40.77 -19.35
N ASP A 455 17.70 -40.47 -19.88
CA ASP A 455 17.25 -39.16 -20.34
C ASP A 455 16.52 -38.34 -19.26
N ARG A 456 16.48 -38.85 -18.02
CA ARG A 456 15.68 -38.27 -16.93
C ARG A 456 16.40 -38.26 -15.61
N VAL A 457 16.03 -37.31 -14.74
CA VAL A 457 16.49 -37.21 -13.36
C VAL A 457 15.28 -37.42 -12.44
N LEU A 458 15.40 -38.33 -11.47
CA LEU A 458 14.41 -38.48 -10.41
C LEU A 458 14.74 -37.51 -9.28
N VAL A 459 13.91 -36.49 -9.11
CA VAL A 459 13.96 -35.58 -7.97
C VAL A 459 12.94 -36.08 -6.95
N SER A 460 13.38 -36.29 -5.72
CA SER A 460 12.54 -36.84 -4.66
C SER A 460 12.81 -36.16 -3.33
N GLY A 461 11.85 -36.19 -2.42
CA GLY A 461 12.00 -35.60 -1.10
C GLY A 461 10.80 -35.82 -0.18
N THR A 462 10.74 -35.01 0.87
CA THR A 462 9.64 -34.99 1.84
C THR A 462 9.12 -33.58 2.10
N ALA A 463 7.82 -33.45 2.37
CA ALA A 463 7.13 -32.23 2.78
C ALA A 463 5.95 -32.59 3.70
N ASP A 464 5.16 -31.60 4.13
CA ASP A 464 3.90 -31.86 4.84
C ASP A 464 2.95 -32.71 3.96
N PRO A 465 2.25 -33.73 4.50
CA PRO A 465 1.36 -34.58 3.69
C PRO A 465 0.26 -33.79 2.97
N GLY A 466 0.05 -34.09 1.69
CA GLY A 466 -1.00 -33.49 0.86
C GLY A 466 -0.75 -32.04 0.40
N VAL A 467 0.40 -31.45 0.71
CA VAL A 467 0.76 -30.11 0.19
C VAL A 467 1.13 -30.16 -1.28
N THR A 468 0.86 -29.07 -1.98
CA THR A 468 1.37 -28.86 -3.35
C THR A 468 2.82 -28.43 -3.27
N ILE A 469 3.68 -28.99 -4.11
CA ILE A 469 5.10 -28.66 -4.19
C ILE A 469 5.36 -28.05 -5.54
N ASP A 470 5.88 -26.83 -5.51
CA ASP A 470 6.30 -26.11 -6.70
C ASP A 470 7.83 -26.22 -6.78
N LEU A 471 8.32 -26.83 -7.86
CA LEU A 471 9.74 -27.02 -8.11
C LEU A 471 10.26 -25.90 -9.01
N TYR A 472 11.33 -25.25 -8.59
CA TYR A 472 11.94 -24.11 -9.30
C TYR A 472 13.36 -24.44 -9.76
N ARG A 473 13.72 -23.91 -10.91
CA ARG A 473 15.09 -23.81 -11.39
C ARG A 473 15.72 -22.53 -10.82
N VAL A 474 16.94 -22.69 -10.33
CA VAL A 474 17.78 -21.62 -9.79
C VAL A 474 18.79 -21.21 -10.88
N LEU A 475 18.70 -19.95 -11.31
CA LEU A 475 19.46 -19.40 -12.44
C LEU A 475 20.59 -18.45 -11.99
N GLU A 476 20.78 -18.28 -10.69
CA GLU A 476 21.81 -17.41 -10.13
C GLU A 476 22.51 -18.04 -8.91
N GLY A 477 23.76 -17.63 -8.69
CA GLY A 477 24.58 -18.16 -7.60
C GLY A 477 24.44 -17.40 -6.28
N GLY A 478 24.98 -17.98 -5.22
CA GLY A 478 25.28 -17.27 -3.97
C GLY A 478 24.29 -17.44 -2.83
N SER A 479 23.11 -18.02 -3.06
CA SER A 479 22.16 -18.33 -1.97
C SER A 479 22.08 -19.83 -1.68
N TYR A 480 22.00 -20.17 -0.39
CA TYR A 480 21.85 -21.55 0.08
C TYR A 480 20.41 -22.06 -0.04
N PHE A 481 19.44 -21.16 0.15
CA PHE A 481 18.01 -21.37 -0.11
C PHE A 481 17.64 -20.62 -1.38
N GLY A 482 16.72 -21.13 -2.19
CA GLY A 482 16.49 -20.60 -3.54
C GLY A 482 16.37 -19.07 -3.61
N PRO A 483 16.93 -18.42 -4.64
CA PRO A 483 16.05 -17.64 -5.49
C PRO A 483 15.12 -18.58 -6.25
N LEU A 484 13.85 -18.23 -6.34
CA LEU A 484 12.83 -19.00 -7.06
C LEU A 484 12.65 -18.36 -8.45
N ASN A 485 13.62 -18.60 -9.34
CA ASN A 485 13.71 -17.87 -10.62
C ASN A 485 12.67 -18.34 -11.65
N GLU A 486 12.58 -19.65 -11.90
CA GLU A 486 11.70 -20.22 -12.93
C GLU A 486 10.96 -21.44 -12.39
N LEU A 487 9.62 -21.42 -12.45
CA LEU A 487 8.80 -22.59 -12.10
C LEU A 487 8.98 -23.67 -13.17
N VAL A 488 9.43 -24.85 -12.76
CA VAL A 488 9.65 -26.01 -13.63
C VAL A 488 8.37 -26.85 -13.71
N LEU A 489 7.82 -27.23 -12.55
CA LEU A 489 6.63 -28.07 -12.45
C LEU A 489 6.00 -28.01 -11.07
N GLN A 490 4.81 -28.62 -10.96
CA GLN A 490 4.12 -28.83 -9.69
C GLN A 490 3.85 -30.32 -9.45
N THR A 491 3.91 -30.75 -8.20
CA THR A 491 3.53 -32.09 -7.74
C THR A 491 2.83 -32.01 -6.38
N VAL A 492 2.38 -33.14 -5.83
CA VAL A 492 1.72 -33.21 -4.52
C VAL A 492 2.39 -34.25 -3.65
N ALA A 493 2.66 -33.91 -2.39
CA ALA A 493 3.16 -34.86 -1.41
C ALA A 493 2.09 -35.90 -1.06
N ASP A 494 2.47 -37.17 -0.98
CA ASP A 494 1.56 -38.25 -0.63
C ASP A 494 1.13 -38.21 0.85
N ALA A 495 0.37 -39.23 1.28
CA ALA A 495 -0.14 -39.33 2.65
C ALA A 495 0.98 -39.50 3.70
N GLU A 496 2.14 -40.00 3.27
CA GLU A 496 3.36 -40.14 4.08
C GLU A 496 4.26 -38.91 4.00
N GLY A 497 3.87 -37.90 3.21
CA GLY A 497 4.62 -36.67 3.01
C GLY A 497 5.76 -36.80 2.00
N LYS A 498 5.81 -37.85 1.19
CA LYS A 498 6.85 -38.03 0.16
C LYS A 498 6.41 -37.44 -1.17
N PHE A 499 7.38 -36.98 -1.95
CA PHE A 499 7.16 -36.57 -3.33
C PHE A 499 8.26 -37.08 -4.23
N GLU A 500 7.89 -37.36 -5.48
CA GLU A 500 8.78 -37.83 -6.53
C GLU A 500 8.37 -37.19 -7.86
N VAL A 501 9.34 -36.74 -8.64
CA VAL A 501 9.11 -36.21 -9.98
C VAL A 501 10.26 -36.56 -10.92
N TYR A 502 9.92 -36.85 -12.18
CA TYR A 502 10.88 -37.10 -13.24
C TYR A 502 11.05 -35.83 -14.08
N LEU A 503 12.25 -35.25 -14.06
CA LEU A 503 12.64 -34.19 -14.98
C LEU A 503 13.11 -34.81 -16.29
N THR A 504 12.56 -34.34 -17.41
CA THR A 504 12.95 -34.73 -18.77
C THR A 504 13.68 -33.63 -19.53
N ASP A 505 13.56 -32.40 -19.04
CA ASP A 505 14.29 -31.23 -19.53
C ASP A 505 15.19 -30.77 -18.38
N TRP A 506 16.47 -31.15 -18.45
CA TRP A 506 17.44 -30.92 -17.39
C TRP A 506 18.85 -30.80 -17.96
N GLU A 507 19.70 -30.06 -17.25
CA GLU A 507 21.12 -29.93 -17.58
C GLU A 507 22.02 -30.32 -16.40
N LEU A 508 23.26 -30.74 -16.69
CA LEU A 508 24.26 -30.97 -15.65
C LEU A 508 24.67 -29.64 -15.03
N GLY A 509 24.71 -29.58 -13.70
CA GLY A 509 24.99 -28.36 -12.95
C GLY A 509 23.74 -27.54 -12.63
N GLU A 510 22.58 -27.90 -13.20
CA GLU A 510 21.31 -27.26 -12.89
C GLU A 510 21.01 -27.36 -11.39
N THR A 511 20.64 -26.22 -10.81
CA THR A 511 20.30 -26.11 -9.40
C THR A 511 18.78 -25.97 -9.24
N LEU A 512 18.22 -26.68 -8.27
CA LEU A 512 16.79 -26.76 -8.00
C LEU A 512 16.48 -26.27 -6.59
N SER A 513 15.36 -25.58 -6.44
CA SER A 513 14.73 -25.26 -5.16
C SER A 513 13.24 -25.59 -5.21
N ALA A 514 12.56 -25.53 -4.09
CA ALA A 514 11.13 -25.83 -4.02
C ALA A 514 10.43 -25.09 -2.89
N ILE A 515 9.12 -24.90 -3.02
CA ILE A 515 8.24 -24.44 -1.93
C ILE A 515 7.08 -25.42 -1.78
N ALA A 516 6.49 -25.45 -0.59
CA ALA A 516 5.27 -26.19 -0.30
C ALA A 516 4.11 -25.22 -0.04
N THR A 517 2.94 -25.53 -0.58
CA THR A 517 1.70 -24.79 -0.32
C THR A 517 0.65 -25.72 0.27
N ASP A 518 0.22 -25.39 1.48
CA ASP A 518 -0.95 -25.96 2.15
C ASP A 518 -2.15 -25.02 1.98
N SER A 519 -3.27 -25.55 1.49
CA SER A 519 -4.48 -24.75 1.21
C SER A 519 -5.09 -24.05 2.44
N TYR A 520 -4.77 -24.51 3.65
CA TYR A 520 -5.24 -23.94 4.90
C TYR A 520 -4.17 -23.07 5.57
N TYR A 521 -2.93 -23.53 5.62
CA TYR A 521 -1.86 -22.86 6.37
C TYR A 521 -1.07 -21.82 5.57
N GLY A 522 -1.00 -21.95 4.24
CA GLY A 522 -0.28 -21.04 3.35
C GLY A 522 0.96 -21.67 2.72
N THR A 523 1.84 -20.81 2.22
CA THR A 523 3.09 -21.18 1.52
C THR A 523 4.30 -21.16 2.46
N SER A 524 5.23 -22.11 2.28
CA SER A 524 6.48 -22.24 3.03
C SER A 524 7.56 -21.26 2.54
N GLU A 525 8.69 -21.22 3.27
CA GLU A 525 9.96 -20.73 2.72
C GLU A 525 10.49 -21.65 1.61
N ALA A 526 11.55 -21.19 0.93
CA ALA A 526 12.27 -21.98 -0.07
C ALA A 526 13.09 -23.11 0.59
N ALA A 527 13.12 -24.26 -0.08
CA ALA A 527 13.98 -25.38 0.24
C ALA A 527 15.47 -25.02 0.04
N GLU A 528 16.34 -25.75 0.74
CA GLU A 528 17.77 -25.77 0.43
C GLU A 528 17.98 -26.20 -1.02
N ASN A 529 18.94 -25.57 -1.69
CA ASN A 529 19.23 -25.85 -3.09
C ASN A 529 19.84 -27.24 -3.26
N ALA A 530 19.38 -27.97 -4.29
CA ALA A 530 19.96 -29.25 -4.72
C ALA A 530 20.49 -29.15 -6.16
N ILE A 531 21.51 -29.92 -6.51
CA ILE A 531 22.17 -29.84 -7.81
C ILE A 531 22.10 -31.15 -8.59
N ILE A 532 21.90 -31.07 -9.91
CA ILE A 532 21.99 -32.23 -10.80
C ILE A 532 23.45 -32.47 -11.19
N ARG A 533 23.98 -33.65 -10.85
CA ARG A 533 25.38 -34.03 -11.09
C ARG A 533 25.52 -35.28 -11.96
N SER A 534 26.69 -35.42 -12.57
CA SER A 534 27.13 -36.64 -13.25
C SER A 534 27.83 -37.58 -12.29
N TYR A 535 27.68 -38.89 -12.48
CA TYR A 535 28.42 -39.92 -11.73
C TYR A 535 29.93 -39.91 -11.98
N ASN A 536 30.37 -39.32 -13.09
CA ASN A 536 31.75 -39.42 -13.57
C ASN A 536 32.58 -38.14 -13.40
N ASP A 537 32.01 -37.06 -12.86
CA ASP A 537 32.67 -35.76 -12.87
C ASP A 537 33.26 -35.36 -11.52
N SER A 538 34.51 -34.91 -11.54
CA SER A 538 35.22 -34.34 -10.41
C SER A 538 35.06 -32.83 -10.43
N MET A 539 34.18 -32.31 -9.56
CA MET A 539 33.93 -30.88 -9.27
C MET A 539 34.38 -29.90 -10.37
N THR A 540 33.66 -29.87 -11.49
CA THR A 540 33.64 -28.69 -12.36
C THR A 540 32.80 -27.62 -11.68
N ALA A 541 33.31 -26.38 -11.62
CA ALA A 541 32.56 -25.25 -11.11
C ALA A 541 31.34 -25.04 -12.01
N VAL A 542 30.17 -24.82 -11.42
CA VAL A 542 28.97 -24.42 -12.17
C VAL A 542 29.27 -23.03 -12.75
N GLU A 543 29.38 -22.93 -14.07
CA GLU A 543 29.28 -21.64 -14.74
C GLU A 543 27.82 -21.22 -14.69
N TRP A 544 27.55 -20.13 -13.97
CA TRP A 544 26.24 -19.50 -13.99
C TRP A 544 26.11 -18.77 -15.32
N ASP A 545 25.06 -19.07 -16.08
CA ASP A 545 24.76 -18.31 -17.29
C ASP A 545 24.41 -16.88 -16.85
N GLU A 546 25.25 -15.90 -17.22
CA GLU A 546 25.17 -14.50 -16.75
C GLU A 546 23.89 -13.77 -17.20
N ALA A 547 23.02 -14.42 -17.98
CA ALA A 547 21.85 -13.80 -18.58
C ALA A 547 20.53 -14.41 -18.07
N LEU A 548 20.22 -14.23 -16.78
CA LEU A 548 18.83 -13.94 -16.45
C LEU A 548 18.46 -12.73 -17.33
N ASN A 549 17.60 -12.93 -18.33
CA ASN A 549 17.17 -11.86 -19.22
C ASN A 549 16.16 -10.98 -18.49
N ILE A 550 16.62 -10.31 -17.43
CA ILE A 550 15.82 -9.45 -16.57
C ILE A 550 15.49 -8.21 -17.37
N VAL A 551 14.25 -8.10 -17.79
CA VAL A 551 13.73 -6.88 -18.41
C VAL A 551 13.50 -5.87 -17.29
N ILE A 552 14.45 -4.95 -17.13
CA ILE A 552 14.28 -3.77 -16.28
C ILE A 552 13.30 -2.83 -16.99
N PRO A 553 12.19 -2.42 -16.35
CA PRO A 553 11.27 -1.45 -16.94
C PRO A 553 12.02 -0.16 -17.23
N GLU A 554 11.71 0.48 -18.35
CA GLU A 554 12.42 1.69 -18.78
C GLU A 554 12.27 2.79 -17.73
N GLU A 555 11.07 2.91 -17.17
CA GLU A 555 10.67 3.83 -16.11
C GLU A 555 11.46 3.61 -14.81
N CYS A 556 12.03 2.41 -14.62
CA CYS A 556 12.74 2.04 -13.40
C CYS A 556 14.26 2.16 -13.54
N LYS A 557 14.74 2.46 -14.75
CA LYS A 557 16.14 2.75 -14.98
C LYS A 557 16.48 4.11 -14.36
N PRO A 558 17.67 4.27 -13.77
CA PRO A 558 18.14 5.60 -13.40
C PRO A 558 18.10 6.50 -14.63
N PRO A 559 17.71 7.79 -14.51
CA PRO A 559 17.81 8.73 -15.62
C PRO A 559 19.25 8.70 -16.15
N SER A 560 19.41 8.57 -17.45
CA SER A 560 20.72 8.55 -18.11
C SER A 560 21.47 9.85 -17.75
N GLN A 561 22.58 9.71 -17.01
CA GLN A 561 23.43 10.84 -16.62
C GLN A 561 24.10 11.52 -17.81
#